data_AF-A0A9E0B3Z5-F1
#
_entry.id   AF-A0A9E0B3Z5-F1
#
_cell.length_a   1.000
_cell.length_b   1.000
_cell.length_c   1.000
_cell.angle_alpha   90.00
_cell.angle_beta   90.00
_cell.angle_gamma   90.00
#
_symmetry.space_group_name_H-M   'P 1'
#
loop_
_entity.id
_entity.type
_entity.pdbx_description
1 polymer ?
#
loop_
_entity_poly.entity_id
_entity_poly.type
_entity_poly.pdbx_seq_one_letter_code
_entity_poly.pdbx_strand_id
1 'polypeptide(L)'
;YLDLGSVTSIPEGFNPTVGGSLDLGSVTSIPEGFNPTVGGYLDLGSVTSIPEGFNPTVGGYLYLRSVTSIPEGFNPTVGGYLYLRSVTSIPEGFNPTVGGYLDLRSVTSIPEGFNPTVGGYLDLGSVTSIPEGFNPTVGGSLDLGSVTSIPEGFNPTVGGYLYLRSVTSIPEGFNKEDYENKPVPPVTPCKFLSWDQGRYIFCDDRFSEVISKKRNVWRLKDLNKNNEYYLITDNKGNYAHGDTIQEAKEDLLYKTTEKDTSQFKNIDLNESIPFEKCISMYRAITGACAAGVRNFIEGAGIKKKKYSINEIIKLTKNQYGGNSFSNFFNK
;
A
#
# COMPACT_ATOMS: atom_id res chain seq x y z
N TYR A 1 17.76 -2.13 -5.17
CA TYR A 1 17.25 -1.95 -6.52
C TYR A 1 18.12 -2.80 -7.43
N LEU A 2 17.52 -3.66 -8.23
CA LEU A 2 18.18 -4.52 -9.20
C LEU A 2 17.62 -4.15 -10.57
N ASP A 3 18.42 -3.39 -11.33
CA ASP A 3 18.06 -2.93 -12.67
C ASP A 3 18.57 -3.93 -13.70
N LEU A 4 17.65 -4.66 -14.33
CA LEU A 4 17.91 -5.55 -15.45
C LEU A 4 17.03 -5.12 -16.64
N GLY A 5 16.64 -3.85 -16.72
CA GLY A 5 15.71 -3.35 -17.72
C GLY A 5 16.24 -3.45 -19.16
N SER A 6 17.55 -3.63 -19.35
CA SER A 6 18.16 -3.89 -20.67
C SER A 6 18.27 -5.37 -21.04
N VAL A 7 18.01 -6.27 -20.10
CA VAL A 7 18.06 -7.72 -20.33
C VAL A 7 16.80 -8.15 -21.10
N THR A 8 16.99 -9.03 -22.08
CA THR A 8 15.91 -9.51 -22.96
C THR A 8 15.37 -10.88 -22.58
N SER A 9 16.04 -11.59 -21.67
CA SER A 9 15.65 -12.94 -21.21
C SER A 9 16.04 -13.20 -19.76
N ILE A 10 15.20 -13.92 -19.02
CA ILE A 10 15.50 -14.40 -17.67
C ILE A 10 16.08 -15.81 -17.76
N PRO A 11 17.25 -16.10 -17.15
CA PRO A 11 17.80 -17.45 -17.14
C PRO A 11 16.98 -18.38 -16.24
N GLU A 12 16.94 -19.68 -16.59
CA GLU A 12 16.30 -20.70 -15.79
C GLU A 12 16.88 -20.76 -14.36
N GLY A 13 16.02 -20.98 -13.37
CA GLY A 13 16.40 -21.02 -11.96
C GLY A 13 16.71 -19.65 -11.32
N PHE A 14 16.60 -18.54 -12.07
CA PHE A 14 16.78 -17.20 -11.52
C PHE A 14 15.60 -16.79 -10.65
N ASN A 15 15.68 -17.03 -9.34
CA ASN A 15 14.62 -16.68 -8.38
C ASN A 15 15.13 -15.75 -7.28
N PRO A 16 15.34 -14.45 -7.60
CA PRO A 16 15.93 -13.52 -6.65
C PRO A 16 14.96 -13.13 -5.54
N THR A 17 15.53 -12.80 -4.39
CA THR A 17 14.85 -12.07 -3.31
C THR A 17 15.40 -10.64 -3.30
N VAL A 18 14.60 -9.66 -3.73
CA VAL A 18 15.04 -8.26 -3.93
C VAL A 18 14.33 -7.37 -2.91
N GLY A 19 15.06 -6.72 -2.00
CA GLY A 19 14.46 -5.84 -0.98
C GLY A 19 13.89 -4.53 -1.54
N GLY A 20 14.45 -4.05 -2.66
CA GLY A 20 13.92 -2.92 -3.42
C GLY A 20 13.17 -3.43 -4.64
N SER A 21 13.39 -2.79 -5.78
CA SER A 21 12.70 -3.15 -7.01
C SER A 21 13.57 -3.96 -7.97
N LEU A 22 12.91 -4.74 -8.81
CA LEU A 22 13.45 -5.57 -9.88
C LEU A 22 12.85 -5.09 -11.21
N ASP A 23 13.67 -4.45 -12.03
CA ASP A 23 13.27 -4.01 -13.37
C ASP A 23 13.66 -5.07 -14.40
N LEU A 24 12.67 -5.66 -15.07
CA LEU A 24 12.82 -6.60 -16.19
C LEU A 24 11.96 -6.13 -17.37
N GLY A 25 11.79 -4.81 -17.52
CA GLY A 25 10.83 -4.20 -18.44
C GLY A 25 11.02 -4.54 -19.92
N SER A 26 12.22 -4.96 -20.35
CA SER A 26 12.49 -5.40 -21.74
C SER A 26 12.35 -6.90 -21.97
N VAL A 27 12.13 -7.70 -20.92
CA VAL A 27 11.90 -9.14 -21.04
C VAL A 27 10.53 -9.40 -21.67
N THR A 28 10.49 -10.30 -22.63
CA THR A 28 9.26 -10.64 -23.38
C THR A 28 8.61 -11.96 -22.95
N SER A 29 9.32 -12.78 -22.17
CA SER A 29 8.81 -14.06 -21.65
C SER A 29 9.34 -14.37 -20.25
N ILE A 30 8.52 -15.04 -19.45
CA ILE A 30 8.86 -15.49 -18.10
C ILE A 30 9.16 -17.00 -18.16
N PRO A 31 10.31 -17.48 -17.65
CA PRO A 31 10.61 -18.90 -17.61
C PRO A 31 9.79 -19.60 -16.51
N GLU A 32 9.56 -20.90 -16.69
CA GLU A 32 8.89 -21.73 -15.70
C GLU A 32 9.62 -21.67 -14.35
N GLY A 33 8.84 -21.66 -13.26
CA GLY A 33 9.38 -21.60 -11.90
C GLY A 33 9.92 -20.22 -11.48
N PHE A 34 9.83 -19.18 -12.31
CA PHE A 34 10.22 -17.81 -11.94
C PHE A 34 9.25 -17.20 -10.92
N ASN A 35 9.54 -17.28 -9.63
CA ASN A 35 8.71 -16.76 -8.55
C ASN A 35 9.52 -15.87 -7.60
N PRO A 36 9.95 -14.69 -8.05
CA PRO A 36 10.75 -13.78 -7.23
C PRO A 36 9.93 -13.24 -6.05
N THR A 37 10.65 -12.85 -5.00
CA THR A 37 10.07 -12.03 -3.92
C THR A 37 10.70 -10.64 -3.99
N VAL A 38 9.87 -9.61 -4.22
CA VAL A 38 10.33 -8.24 -4.49
C VAL A 38 9.65 -7.28 -3.50
N GLY A 39 10.42 -6.54 -2.70
CA GLY A 39 9.88 -5.61 -1.72
C GLY A 39 9.29 -4.34 -2.33
N GLY A 40 9.88 -3.87 -3.43
CA GLY A 40 9.47 -2.67 -4.19
C GLY A 40 8.59 -3.03 -5.39
N TYR A 41 9.02 -2.61 -6.59
CA TYR A 41 8.32 -2.93 -7.84
C TYR A 41 8.96 -4.07 -8.61
N LEU A 42 8.15 -4.91 -9.26
CA LEU A 42 8.55 -5.89 -10.25
C LEU A 42 7.99 -5.41 -11.60
N ASP A 43 8.88 -4.95 -12.49
CA ASP A 43 8.49 -4.53 -13.84
C ASP A 43 8.68 -5.67 -14.84
N LEU A 44 7.58 -6.18 -15.39
CA LEU A 44 7.50 -7.17 -16.47
C LEU A 44 6.64 -6.60 -17.62
N GLY A 45 6.74 -5.29 -17.86
CA GLY A 45 5.82 -4.54 -18.71
C GLY A 45 5.74 -5.00 -20.16
N SER A 46 6.79 -5.64 -20.70
CA SER A 46 6.84 -6.16 -22.08
C SER A 46 6.44 -7.64 -22.21
N VAL A 47 6.20 -8.34 -21.09
CA VAL A 47 5.73 -9.73 -21.11
C VAL A 47 4.29 -9.79 -21.63
N THR A 48 4.03 -10.70 -22.56
CA THR A 48 2.72 -10.88 -23.20
C THR A 48 1.92 -12.09 -22.66
N SER A 49 2.59 -13.01 -21.98
CA SER A 49 1.97 -14.20 -21.39
C SER A 49 2.60 -14.56 -20.05
N ILE A 50 1.80 -15.13 -19.16
CA ILE A 50 2.22 -15.58 -17.83
C ILE A 50 2.26 -17.11 -17.84
N PRO A 51 3.35 -17.76 -17.41
CA PRO A 51 3.41 -19.21 -17.30
C PRO A 51 2.60 -19.71 -16.10
N GLU A 52 2.17 -20.98 -16.16
CA GLU A 52 1.53 -21.65 -15.04
C GLU A 52 2.43 -21.62 -13.79
N GLY A 53 1.82 -21.44 -12.61
CA GLY A 53 2.56 -21.39 -11.33
C GLY A 53 3.33 -20.08 -11.08
N PHE A 54 3.23 -19.07 -11.94
CA PHE A 54 3.80 -17.74 -11.70
C PHE A 54 3.01 -16.97 -10.63
N ASN A 55 3.42 -17.02 -9.37
CA ASN A 55 2.78 -16.34 -8.25
C ASN A 55 3.81 -15.58 -7.42
N PRO A 56 4.37 -14.47 -7.95
CA PRO A 56 5.37 -13.70 -7.22
C PRO A 56 4.76 -13.02 -5.99
N THR A 57 5.61 -12.74 -5.01
CA THR A 57 5.26 -11.90 -3.85
C THR A 57 5.89 -10.52 -4.05
N VAL A 58 5.07 -9.48 -4.23
CA VAL A 58 5.52 -8.13 -4.53
C VAL A 58 4.98 -7.14 -3.50
N GLY A 59 5.86 -6.46 -2.75
CA GLY A 59 5.44 -5.50 -1.72
C GLY A 59 4.85 -4.21 -2.26
N GLY A 60 5.35 -3.74 -3.40
CA GLY A 60 4.90 -2.52 -4.07
C GLY A 60 4.08 -2.82 -5.32
N TYR A 61 4.69 -2.68 -6.50
CA TYR A 61 3.97 -2.61 -7.78
C TYR A 61 4.36 -3.77 -8.69
N LEU A 62 3.40 -4.55 -9.16
CA LEU A 62 3.60 -5.57 -10.18
C LEU A 62 3.08 -5.06 -11.53
N TYR A 63 3.97 -4.81 -12.48
CA TYR A 63 3.61 -4.33 -13.81
C TYR A 63 3.58 -5.48 -14.82
N LEU A 64 2.38 -5.89 -15.24
CA LEU A 64 2.12 -6.89 -16.28
C LEU A 64 1.33 -6.25 -17.42
N ARG A 65 1.85 -5.14 -17.92
CA ARG A 65 1.14 -4.15 -18.73
C ARG A 65 0.77 -4.58 -20.14
N SER A 66 1.40 -5.64 -20.66
CA SER A 66 1.20 -6.15 -22.01
C SER A 66 0.62 -7.58 -22.02
N VAL A 67 0.36 -8.16 -20.85
CA VAL A 67 -0.27 -9.47 -20.73
C VAL A 67 -1.73 -9.36 -21.19
N THR A 68 -2.14 -10.25 -22.09
CA THR A 68 -3.50 -10.28 -22.64
C THR A 68 -4.40 -11.33 -22.01
N SER A 69 -3.82 -12.33 -21.34
CA SER A 69 -4.54 -13.43 -20.69
C SER A 69 -3.87 -13.83 -19.38
N ILE A 70 -4.69 -14.19 -18.39
CA ILE A 70 -4.25 -14.69 -17.09
C ILE A 70 -4.44 -16.22 -17.08
N PRO A 71 -3.43 -17.02 -16.70
CA PRO A 71 -3.57 -18.46 -16.55
C PRO A 71 -4.34 -18.82 -15.28
N GLU A 72 -4.94 -20.02 -15.26
CA GLU A 72 -5.55 -20.58 -14.06
C GLU A 72 -4.52 -20.65 -12.91
N GLY A 73 -4.97 -20.38 -11.68
CA GLY A 73 -4.10 -20.39 -10.49
C GLY A 73 -3.17 -19.18 -10.34
N PHE A 74 -3.22 -18.18 -11.24
CA PHE A 74 -2.49 -16.92 -11.07
C PHE A 74 -3.14 -16.06 -9.98
N ASN A 75 -2.64 -16.14 -8.75
CA ASN A 75 -3.11 -15.37 -7.60
C ASN A 75 -1.92 -14.73 -6.87
N PRO A 76 -1.26 -13.71 -7.47
CA PRO A 76 -0.11 -13.08 -6.86
C PRO A 76 -0.51 -12.32 -5.59
N THR A 77 0.43 -12.20 -4.66
CA THR A 77 0.30 -11.33 -3.50
C THR A 77 0.99 -10.01 -3.79
N VAL A 78 0.21 -8.92 -3.91
CA VAL A 78 0.73 -7.58 -4.26
C VAL A 78 0.34 -6.57 -3.18
N GLY A 79 1.31 -6.02 -2.47
CA GLY A 79 1.07 -5.06 -1.39
C GLY A 79 0.59 -3.68 -1.87
N GLY A 80 1.00 -3.26 -3.07
CA GLY A 80 0.57 -2.02 -3.69
C GLY A 80 -0.32 -2.26 -4.91
N TYR A 81 0.24 -2.20 -6.11
CA TYR A 81 -0.53 -2.04 -7.34
C TYR A 81 -0.25 -3.18 -8.31
N LEU A 82 -1.30 -3.86 -8.75
CA LEU A 82 -1.24 -4.89 -9.79
C LEU A 82 -1.81 -4.32 -11.09
N TYR A 83 -0.95 -4.16 -12.11
CA TYR A 83 -1.34 -3.61 -13.40
C TYR A 83 -1.53 -4.71 -14.45
N LEU A 84 -2.78 -4.98 -14.80
CA LEU A 84 -3.20 -5.96 -15.82
C LEU A 84 -4.04 -5.27 -16.92
N ARG A 85 -3.64 -4.06 -17.30
CA ARG A 85 -4.41 -3.15 -18.19
C ARG A 85 -4.75 -3.69 -19.58
N SER A 86 -4.11 -4.76 -20.05
CA SER A 86 -4.32 -5.34 -21.38
C SER A 86 -5.08 -6.68 -21.34
N VAL A 87 -5.40 -7.17 -20.14
CA VAL A 87 -6.20 -8.38 -19.97
C VAL A 87 -7.64 -8.08 -20.32
N THR A 88 -8.24 -8.92 -21.18
CA THR A 88 -9.63 -8.77 -21.63
C THR A 88 -10.60 -9.72 -20.94
N SER A 89 -10.10 -10.76 -20.27
CA SER A 89 -10.90 -11.78 -19.58
C SER A 89 -10.23 -12.24 -18.30
N ILE A 90 -11.04 -12.49 -17.26
CA ILE A 90 -10.60 -13.04 -15.98
C ILE A 90 -10.91 -14.55 -15.96
N PRO A 91 -9.96 -15.42 -15.61
CA PRO A 91 -10.22 -16.86 -15.47
C PRO A 91 -10.94 -17.16 -14.14
N GLU A 92 -11.59 -18.32 -14.08
CA GLU A 92 -12.16 -18.84 -12.84
C GLU A 92 -11.09 -18.95 -11.74
N GLY A 93 -11.46 -18.65 -10.49
CA GLY A 93 -10.55 -18.72 -9.35
C GLY A 93 -9.51 -17.60 -9.25
N PHE A 94 -9.51 -16.62 -10.16
CA PHE A 94 -8.67 -15.42 -10.06
C PHE A 94 -9.20 -14.48 -8.97
N ASN A 95 -8.64 -14.53 -7.77
CA ASN A 95 -9.01 -13.67 -6.65
C ASN A 95 -7.74 -13.15 -5.97
N PRO A 96 -6.97 -12.27 -6.63
CA PRO A 96 -5.73 -11.77 -6.07
C PRO A 96 -6.00 -10.92 -4.83
N THR A 97 -5.04 -10.91 -3.91
CA THR A 97 -5.06 -9.96 -2.78
C THR A 97 -4.15 -8.79 -3.12
N VAL A 98 -4.75 -7.61 -3.32
CA VAL A 98 -4.03 -6.40 -3.74
C VAL A 98 -4.22 -5.29 -2.72
N GLY A 99 -3.14 -4.79 -2.11
CA GLY A 99 -3.26 -3.81 -1.03
C GLY A 99 -3.61 -2.39 -1.48
N GLY A 100 -3.31 -2.04 -2.73
CA GLY A 100 -3.55 -0.71 -3.32
C GLY A 100 -4.51 -0.79 -4.50
N TYR A 101 -4.00 -0.86 -5.73
CA TYR A 101 -4.81 -0.75 -6.95
C TYR A 101 -4.76 -2.03 -7.78
N LEU A 102 -5.92 -2.53 -8.20
CA LEU A 102 -6.04 -3.60 -9.17
C LEU A 102 -6.58 -3.02 -10.48
N ASP A 103 -5.72 -2.95 -11.49
CA ASP A 103 -6.05 -2.43 -12.83
C ASP A 103 -6.54 -3.57 -13.73
N LEU A 104 -7.84 -3.66 -13.93
CA LEU A 104 -8.48 -4.58 -14.87
C LEU A 104 -9.35 -3.80 -15.87
N ARG A 105 -8.94 -2.57 -16.19
CA ARG A 105 -9.76 -1.61 -16.93
C ARG A 105 -10.24 -2.10 -18.30
N SER A 106 -9.55 -3.07 -18.91
CA SER A 106 -9.86 -3.62 -20.25
C SER A 106 -10.66 -4.92 -20.21
N VAL A 107 -10.94 -5.45 -19.03
CA VAL A 107 -11.83 -6.60 -18.88
C VAL A 107 -13.25 -6.18 -19.24
N THR A 108 -13.92 -7.00 -20.05
CA THR A 108 -15.28 -6.72 -20.54
C THR A 108 -16.36 -7.53 -19.80
N SER A 109 -15.98 -8.61 -19.11
CA SER A 109 -16.89 -9.47 -18.35
C SER A 109 -16.26 -9.96 -17.04
N ILE A 110 -17.09 -10.07 -16.00
CA ILE A 110 -16.72 -10.63 -14.70
C ILE A 110 -17.18 -12.09 -14.65
N PRO A 111 -16.32 -13.07 -14.31
CA PRO A 111 -16.72 -14.45 -14.14
C PRO A 111 -17.41 -14.67 -12.78
N GLU A 112 -18.17 -15.76 -12.67
CA GLU A 112 -18.76 -16.18 -11.41
C GLU A 112 -17.68 -16.40 -10.33
N GLY A 113 -17.97 -16.02 -9.09
CA GLY A 113 -17.04 -16.17 -7.97
C GLY A 113 -15.88 -15.17 -7.92
N PHE A 114 -15.79 -14.22 -8.85
CA PHE A 114 -14.81 -13.14 -8.80
C PHE A 114 -15.17 -12.11 -7.72
N ASN A 115 -14.55 -12.21 -6.54
CA ASN A 115 -14.81 -11.32 -5.40
C ASN A 115 -13.48 -10.94 -4.74
N PRO A 116 -12.61 -10.16 -5.43
CA PRO A 116 -11.30 -9.82 -4.91
C PRO A 116 -11.40 -8.93 -3.66
N THR A 117 -10.34 -8.97 -2.86
CA THR A 117 -10.11 -8.01 -1.78
C THR A 117 -9.04 -7.01 -2.22
N VAL A 118 -9.43 -5.75 -2.38
CA VAL A 118 -8.55 -4.67 -2.85
C VAL A 118 -8.51 -3.54 -1.83
N GLY A 119 -7.34 -3.19 -1.31
CA GLY A 119 -7.25 -2.20 -0.23
C GLY A 119 -7.48 -0.75 -0.68
N GLY A 120 -7.24 -0.43 -1.96
CA GLY A 120 -7.37 0.92 -2.52
C GLY A 120 -8.42 1.00 -3.61
N TYR A 121 -8.08 0.74 -4.87
CA TYR A 121 -9.01 0.94 -5.99
C TYR A 121 -9.06 -0.26 -6.93
N LEU A 122 -10.27 -0.67 -7.32
CA LEU A 122 -10.51 -1.71 -8.30
C LEU A 122 -11.09 -1.09 -9.58
N ASP A 123 -10.34 -1.20 -10.68
CA ASP A 123 -10.75 -0.68 -11.99
C ASP A 123 -11.35 -1.78 -12.86
N LEU A 124 -12.65 -1.71 -13.09
CA LEU A 124 -13.41 -2.57 -14.01
C LEU A 124 -14.20 -1.70 -14.99
N GLY A 125 -13.66 -0.52 -15.35
CA GLY A 125 -14.40 0.51 -16.07
C GLY A 125 -14.98 0.10 -17.43
N SER A 126 -14.48 -0.96 -18.07
CA SER A 126 -15.00 -1.49 -19.34
C SER A 126 -16.01 -2.63 -19.20
N VAL A 127 -16.28 -3.12 -17.99
CA VAL A 127 -17.29 -4.16 -17.77
C VAL A 127 -18.68 -3.59 -18.05
N THR A 128 -19.47 -4.33 -18.84
CA THR A 128 -20.82 -3.88 -19.26
C THR A 128 -21.95 -4.47 -18.41
N SER A 129 -21.68 -5.54 -17.66
CA SER A 129 -22.68 -6.24 -16.84
C SER A 129 -22.07 -6.80 -15.56
N ILE A 130 -22.85 -6.77 -14.48
CA ILE A 130 -22.48 -7.35 -13.18
C ILE A 130 -23.16 -8.73 -13.06
N PRO A 131 -22.41 -9.82 -12.82
CA PRO A 131 -23.01 -11.12 -12.56
C PRO A 131 -23.62 -11.19 -11.15
N GLU A 132 -24.55 -12.11 -10.95
CA GLU A 132 -25.11 -12.40 -9.62
C GLU A 132 -23.98 -12.79 -8.66
N GLY A 133 -24.06 -12.32 -7.40
CA GLY A 133 -23.06 -12.62 -6.37
C GLY A 133 -21.75 -11.84 -6.47
N PHE A 134 -21.60 -10.89 -7.40
CA PHE A 134 -20.44 -10.00 -7.45
C PHE A 134 -20.53 -8.92 -6.36
N ASN A 135 -19.87 -9.16 -5.23
CA ASN A 135 -19.85 -8.30 -4.05
C ASN A 135 -18.40 -8.17 -3.50
N PRO A 136 -17.50 -7.51 -4.24
CA PRO A 136 -16.10 -7.36 -3.83
C PRO A 136 -15.98 -6.50 -2.56
N THR A 137 -14.81 -6.62 -1.91
CA THR A 137 -14.41 -5.73 -0.81
C THR A 137 -13.30 -4.80 -1.30
N VAL A 138 -13.59 -3.51 -1.35
CA VAL A 138 -12.70 -2.46 -1.85
C VAL A 138 -12.55 -1.35 -0.80
N GLY A 139 -11.35 -1.17 -0.27
CA GLY A 139 -11.10 -0.19 0.81
C GLY A 139 -11.19 1.28 0.37
N GLY A 140 -10.95 1.57 -0.90
CA GLY A 140 -11.18 2.86 -1.54
C GLY A 140 -12.29 2.76 -2.57
N SER A 141 -12.00 2.97 -3.86
CA SER A 141 -13.04 3.11 -4.88
C SER A 141 -13.14 1.93 -5.85
N LEU A 142 -14.36 1.64 -6.30
CA LEU A 142 -14.68 0.64 -7.32
C LEU A 142 -15.22 1.35 -8.57
N ASP A 143 -14.61 1.11 -9.73
CA ASP A 143 -15.09 1.66 -11.00
C ASP A 143 -15.79 0.60 -11.85
N LEU A 144 -17.07 0.86 -12.12
CA LEU A 144 -17.95 0.07 -12.98
C LEU A 144 -18.62 1.01 -14.00
N GLY A 145 -17.87 1.98 -14.51
CA GLY A 145 -18.37 3.11 -15.27
C GLY A 145 -19.22 2.75 -16.49
N SER A 146 -18.95 1.61 -17.14
CA SER A 146 -19.68 1.16 -18.34
C SER A 146 -20.89 0.26 -18.05
N VAL A 147 -21.14 -0.14 -16.80
CA VAL A 147 -22.31 -0.95 -16.44
C VAL A 147 -23.58 -0.14 -16.63
N THR A 148 -24.59 -0.75 -17.27
CA THR A 148 -25.88 -0.08 -17.55
C THR A 148 -26.99 -0.45 -16.56
N SER A 149 -26.87 -1.58 -15.85
CA SER A 149 -27.88 -2.06 -14.90
C SER A 149 -27.24 -2.73 -13.68
N ILE A 150 -27.83 -2.50 -12.51
CA ILE A 150 -27.44 -3.15 -11.25
C ILE A 150 -28.36 -4.36 -10.99
N PRO A 151 -27.83 -5.57 -10.74
CA PRO A 151 -28.65 -6.74 -10.40
C PRO A 151 -29.13 -6.69 -8.94
N GLU A 152 -30.20 -7.43 -8.64
CA GLU A 152 -30.59 -7.68 -7.24
C GLU A 152 -29.46 -8.34 -6.45
N GLY A 153 -29.33 -7.98 -5.17
CA GLY A 153 -28.28 -8.51 -4.29
C GLY A 153 -26.88 -7.91 -4.49
N PHE A 154 -26.70 -6.97 -5.42
CA PHE A 154 -25.47 -6.19 -5.55
C PHE A 154 -25.30 -5.24 -4.36
N ASN A 155 -24.34 -5.55 -3.51
CA ASN A 155 -24.01 -4.85 -2.27
C ASN A 155 -22.51 -4.97 -1.96
N PRO A 156 -21.63 -4.35 -2.77
CA PRO A 156 -20.19 -4.38 -2.53
C PRO A 156 -19.83 -3.59 -1.27
N THR A 157 -18.76 -4.01 -0.60
CA THR A 157 -18.18 -3.19 0.48
C THR A 157 -17.19 -2.22 -0.14
N VAL A 158 -17.54 -0.93 -0.21
CA VAL A 158 -16.69 0.13 -0.80
C VAL A 158 -16.46 1.25 0.22
N GLY A 159 -15.20 1.48 0.59
CA GLY A 159 -14.83 2.50 1.57
C GLY A 159 -14.82 3.94 1.02
N GLY A 160 -14.64 4.08 -0.29
CA GLY A 160 -14.64 5.33 -1.05
C GLY A 160 -15.82 5.43 -2.01
N TYR A 161 -15.53 5.64 -3.30
CA TYR A 161 -16.56 5.86 -4.33
C TYR A 161 -16.90 4.58 -5.08
N LEU A 162 -18.17 4.45 -5.46
CA LEU A 162 -18.62 3.50 -6.47
C LEU A 162 -18.97 4.28 -7.73
N TYR A 163 -18.20 4.12 -8.81
CA TYR A 163 -18.47 4.84 -10.06
C TYR A 163 -19.43 4.04 -10.95
N LEU A 164 -20.65 4.55 -11.12
CA LEU A 164 -21.76 3.93 -11.88
C LEU A 164 -22.27 4.86 -13.00
N ARG A 165 -21.35 5.39 -13.80
CA ARG A 165 -21.60 6.52 -14.71
C ARG A 165 -22.67 6.23 -15.77
N SER A 166 -22.75 4.99 -16.25
CA SER A 166 -23.69 4.59 -17.30
C SER A 166 -24.94 3.87 -16.80
N VAL A 167 -25.12 3.70 -15.49
CA VAL A 167 -26.26 2.95 -14.94
C VAL A 167 -27.57 3.71 -15.16
N THR A 168 -28.49 3.08 -15.90
CA THR A 168 -29.84 3.59 -16.17
C THR A 168 -30.95 2.79 -15.46
N SER A 169 -30.62 1.62 -14.89
CA SER A 169 -31.54 0.76 -14.16
C SER A 169 -30.92 0.26 -12.84
N ILE A 170 -31.65 0.40 -11.74
CA ILE A 170 -31.25 -0.03 -10.39
C ILE A 170 -32.40 -0.82 -9.74
N PRO A 171 -32.10 -1.80 -8.86
CA PRO A 171 -33.12 -2.56 -8.16
C PRO A 171 -33.78 -1.71 -7.07
N GLU A 172 -34.96 -2.12 -6.63
CA GLU A 172 -35.68 -1.44 -5.55
C GLU A 172 -34.83 -1.39 -4.26
N GLY A 173 -34.78 -0.23 -3.61
CA GLY A 173 -33.98 -0.02 -2.40
C GLY A 173 -32.49 0.26 -2.63
N PHE A 174 -31.98 0.20 -3.86
CA PHE A 174 -30.62 0.63 -4.16
C PHE A 174 -30.54 2.16 -4.23
N ASN A 175 -29.70 2.77 -3.41
CA ASN A 175 -29.45 4.21 -3.44
C ASN A 175 -28.04 4.53 -3.95
N LYS A 176 -27.95 5.20 -5.11
CA LYS A 176 -26.66 5.62 -5.68
C LYS A 176 -25.93 6.62 -4.79
N GLU A 177 -26.66 7.48 -4.07
CA GLU A 177 -26.10 8.51 -3.21
C GLU A 177 -25.33 7.94 -2.01
N ASP A 178 -25.58 6.68 -1.64
CA ASP A 178 -24.82 6.00 -0.59
C ASP A 178 -23.34 5.82 -0.97
N TYR A 179 -22.99 5.98 -2.24
CA TYR A 179 -21.65 5.78 -2.77
C TYR A 179 -21.10 6.96 -3.58
N GLU A 180 -21.96 7.83 -4.09
CA GLU A 180 -21.58 9.06 -4.78
C GLU A 180 -21.32 10.19 -3.77
N ASN A 181 -20.29 11.02 -4.00
CA ASN A 181 -19.99 12.21 -3.18
C ASN A 181 -19.59 11.99 -1.71
N LYS A 182 -19.26 10.76 -1.27
CA LYS A 182 -18.54 10.56 0.00
C LYS A 182 -17.27 11.43 0.00
N PRO A 183 -16.95 12.22 1.03
CA PRO A 183 -15.63 12.83 1.10
C PRO A 183 -14.62 11.69 1.01
N VAL A 184 -13.65 11.76 0.08
CA VAL A 184 -12.52 10.84 0.07
C VAL A 184 -11.99 10.91 1.51
N PRO A 185 -12.06 9.85 2.33
CA PRO A 185 -11.21 9.82 3.50
C PRO A 185 -9.81 10.02 2.92
N PRO A 186 -8.98 10.96 3.42
CA PRO A 186 -7.61 11.09 2.92
C PRO A 186 -7.05 9.69 2.86
N VAL A 187 -6.71 9.21 1.65
CA VAL A 187 -6.42 7.80 1.37
C VAL A 187 -5.51 7.39 2.50
N THR A 188 -6.06 6.70 3.49
CA THR A 188 -5.28 6.35 4.64
C THR A 188 -4.61 5.11 4.10
N PRO A 189 -3.32 5.18 3.72
CA PRO A 189 -2.65 3.98 3.22
C PRO A 189 -3.01 2.89 4.20
N CYS A 190 -3.52 1.76 3.69
CA CYS A 190 -4.08 0.73 4.52
C CYS A 190 -3.08 0.46 5.64
N LYS A 191 -3.43 0.87 6.87
CA LYS A 191 -2.43 0.92 7.95
C LYS A 191 -1.96 -0.48 8.31
N PHE A 192 -2.71 -1.49 7.93
CA PHE A 192 -2.42 -2.88 8.23
C PHE A 192 -3.10 -3.79 7.21
N LEU A 193 -2.29 -4.53 6.47
CA LEU A 193 -2.69 -5.66 5.64
C LEU A 193 -1.97 -6.92 6.12
N SER A 194 -2.59 -8.07 5.91
CA SER A 194 -2.07 -9.37 6.31
C SER A 194 -2.36 -10.39 5.21
N TRP A 195 -1.37 -11.22 4.88
CA TRP A 195 -1.43 -12.21 3.81
C TRP A 195 -0.92 -13.57 4.28
N ASP A 196 -1.18 -14.61 3.48
CA ASP A 196 -0.71 -15.99 3.69
C ASP A 196 -0.96 -16.46 5.14
N GLN A 197 -2.22 -16.43 5.56
CA GLN A 197 -2.66 -16.76 6.92
C GLN A 197 -1.94 -15.99 8.04
N GLY A 198 -1.42 -14.80 7.73
CA GLY A 198 -0.71 -13.94 8.68
C GLY A 198 0.80 -14.13 8.69
N ARG A 199 1.37 -14.86 7.72
CA ARG A 199 2.81 -14.95 7.53
C ARG A 199 3.44 -13.62 7.10
N TYR A 200 2.73 -12.82 6.31
CA TYR A 200 3.23 -11.51 5.86
C TYR A 200 2.26 -10.40 6.25
N ILE A 201 2.80 -9.23 6.60
CA ILE A 201 2.00 -8.04 6.90
C ILE A 201 2.61 -6.77 6.32
N PHE A 202 1.76 -5.79 6.01
CA PHE A 202 2.18 -4.46 5.57
C PHE A 202 1.53 -3.44 6.47
N CYS A 203 2.35 -2.67 7.17
CA CYS A 203 1.89 -1.70 8.15
C CYS A 203 2.77 -0.46 8.10
N ASP A 204 2.15 0.74 8.09
CA ASP A 204 2.80 2.04 7.87
C ASP A 204 3.91 1.98 6.79
N ASP A 205 3.57 1.51 5.60
CA ASP A 205 4.48 1.37 4.44
C ASP A 205 5.65 0.39 4.60
N ARG A 206 5.60 -0.52 5.59
CA ARG A 206 6.61 -1.58 5.78
C ARG A 206 6.06 -2.97 5.53
N PHE A 207 6.60 -3.65 4.52
CA PHE A 207 6.28 -5.04 4.23
C PHE A 207 7.20 -6.00 5.01
N SER A 208 6.59 -6.91 5.77
CA SER A 208 7.26 -7.66 6.83
C SER A 208 6.84 -9.12 6.85
N GLU A 209 7.78 -10.02 7.12
CA GLU A 209 7.49 -11.40 7.52
C GLU A 209 7.22 -11.45 9.03
N VAL A 210 6.19 -12.20 9.42
CA VAL A 210 5.81 -12.43 10.81
C VAL A 210 6.63 -13.58 11.37
N ILE A 211 7.56 -13.26 12.26
CA ILE A 211 8.32 -14.28 13.01
C ILE A 211 7.44 -14.90 14.09
N SER A 212 6.69 -14.07 14.83
CA SER A 212 5.72 -14.53 15.83
C SER A 212 4.72 -13.44 16.18
N LYS A 213 3.54 -13.86 16.67
CA LYS A 213 2.50 -12.96 17.18
C LYS A 213 2.07 -13.40 18.57
N LYS A 214 2.00 -12.46 19.51
CA LYS A 214 1.44 -12.68 20.84
C LYS A 214 0.51 -11.53 21.20
N ARG A 215 -0.80 -11.82 21.25
CA ARG A 215 -1.86 -10.82 21.47
C ARG A 215 -1.75 -9.67 20.45
N ASN A 216 -1.53 -8.46 20.91
CA ASN A 216 -1.42 -7.22 20.13
C ASN A 216 0.02 -6.84 19.76
N VAL A 217 0.97 -7.77 19.88
CA VAL A 217 2.39 -7.58 19.56
C VAL A 217 2.81 -8.57 18.49
N TRP A 218 3.40 -8.06 17.41
CA TRP A 218 4.09 -8.85 16.39
C TRP A 218 5.59 -8.66 16.51
N ARG A 219 6.34 -9.76 16.38
CA ARG A 219 7.78 -9.74 16.09
C ARG A 219 7.93 -9.98 14.60
N LEU A 220 8.60 -9.05 13.94
CA LEU A 220 8.64 -8.92 12.49
C LEU A 220 10.07 -8.85 12.00
N LYS A 221 10.24 -9.19 10.73
CA LYS A 221 11.47 -9.00 9.97
C LYS A 221 11.13 -8.29 8.67
N ASP A 222 11.89 -7.25 8.31
CA ASP A 222 11.69 -6.63 6.99
C ASP A 222 12.07 -7.67 5.94
N LEU A 223 11.35 -7.72 4.83
CA LEU A 223 11.75 -8.60 3.73
C LEU A 223 13.18 -8.25 3.27
N ASN A 224 14.03 -9.27 3.15
CA ASN A 224 15.42 -9.19 2.69
C ASN A 224 16.38 -8.40 3.57
N LYS A 225 16.03 -8.14 4.82
CA LYS A 225 16.98 -7.65 5.82
C LYS A 225 17.16 -8.68 6.90
N ASN A 226 18.36 -8.75 7.46
CA ASN A 226 18.61 -9.52 8.67
C ASN A 226 18.36 -8.64 9.90
N ASN A 227 17.14 -8.14 10.04
CA ASN A 227 16.71 -7.35 11.18
C ASN A 227 15.48 -7.96 11.83
N GLU A 228 15.26 -7.58 13.08
CA GLU A 228 14.04 -7.89 13.79
C GLU A 228 13.53 -6.64 14.49
N TYR A 229 12.23 -6.48 14.53
CA TYR A 229 11.57 -5.38 15.21
C TYR A 229 10.18 -5.79 15.67
N TYR A 230 9.53 -4.89 16.39
CA TYR A 230 8.22 -5.11 16.97
C TYR A 230 7.21 -4.13 16.40
N LEU A 231 6.01 -4.64 16.14
CA LEU A 231 4.81 -3.86 15.86
C LEU A 231 3.82 -4.08 17.00
N ILE A 232 3.24 -2.99 17.52
CA ILE A 232 2.22 -3.05 18.57
C ILE A 232 1.00 -2.25 18.16
N THR A 233 -0.18 -2.80 18.45
CA THR A 233 -1.46 -2.11 18.27
C THR A 233 -2.22 -1.95 19.58
N ASP A 234 -3.04 -0.90 19.67
CA ASP A 234 -4.04 -0.73 20.73
C ASP A 234 -5.37 -1.46 20.43
N ASN A 235 -5.45 -2.15 19.28
CA ASN A 235 -6.65 -2.76 18.70
C ASN A 235 -7.76 -1.73 18.36
N LYS A 236 -7.42 -0.45 18.28
CA LYS A 236 -8.31 0.65 17.87
C LYS A 236 -7.83 1.30 16.57
N GLY A 237 -7.00 0.60 15.80
CA GLY A 237 -6.47 1.07 14.52
C GLY A 237 -5.21 1.92 14.62
N ASN A 238 -4.57 2.00 15.80
CA ASN A 238 -3.24 2.60 15.94
C ASN A 238 -2.17 1.53 15.97
N TYR A 239 -1.06 1.81 15.30
CA TYR A 239 0.09 0.93 15.16
C TYR A 239 1.37 1.71 15.44
N ALA A 240 2.34 1.06 16.07
CA ALA A 240 3.65 1.63 16.33
C ALA A 240 4.76 0.60 16.25
N HIS A 241 5.93 1.08 15.85
CA HIS A 241 7.11 0.27 15.56
C HIS A 241 8.22 0.57 16.57
N GLY A 242 9.06 -0.42 16.84
CA GLY A 242 10.26 -0.23 17.66
C GLY A 242 11.22 -1.40 17.55
N ASP A 243 12.52 -1.14 17.78
CA ASP A 243 13.55 -2.18 17.77
C ASP A 243 13.39 -3.10 19.00
N THR A 244 12.71 -2.60 20.04
CA THR A 244 12.25 -3.36 21.20
C THR A 244 10.75 -3.18 21.43
N ILE A 245 10.15 -4.11 22.18
CA ILE A 245 8.75 -3.99 22.63
C ILE A 245 8.52 -2.69 23.41
N GLN A 246 9.51 -2.26 24.21
CA GLN A 246 9.40 -1.04 25.01
C GLN A 246 9.35 0.20 24.12
N GLU A 247 10.23 0.29 23.11
CA GLU A 247 10.21 1.38 22.14
C GLU A 247 8.88 1.45 21.37
N ALA A 248 8.37 0.30 20.91
CA ALA A 248 7.10 0.25 20.20
C ALA A 248 5.92 0.67 21.09
N LYS A 249 5.94 0.33 22.39
CA LYS A 249 4.93 0.78 23.37
C LYS A 249 5.00 2.28 23.61
N GLU A 250 6.20 2.82 23.78
CA GLU A 250 6.42 4.26 23.98
C GLU A 250 5.97 5.05 22.75
N ASP A 251 6.27 4.56 21.53
CA ASP A 251 5.80 5.19 20.29
C ASP A 251 4.28 5.07 20.13
N LEU A 252 3.66 3.95 20.52
CA LEU A 252 2.20 3.80 20.52
C LEU A 252 1.55 4.77 21.51
N LEU A 253 2.02 4.82 22.76
CA LEU A 253 1.54 5.74 23.78
C LEU A 253 1.67 7.19 23.31
N TYR A 254 2.80 7.51 22.68
CA TYR A 254 3.03 8.82 22.09
C TYR A 254 2.06 9.15 20.96
N LYS A 255 1.66 8.18 20.12
CA LYS A 255 0.66 8.36 19.05
C LYS A 255 -0.77 8.46 19.58
N THR A 256 -1.10 7.79 20.69
CA THR A 256 -2.47 7.74 21.24
C THR A 256 -2.77 8.80 22.29
N THR A 257 -1.75 9.49 22.81
CA THR A 257 -1.94 10.59 23.77
C THR A 257 -2.19 11.89 22.99
N GLU A 258 -3.24 12.63 23.34
CA GLU A 258 -3.46 13.98 22.80
C GLU A 258 -2.24 14.86 23.09
N LYS A 259 -1.64 15.40 22.03
CA LYS A 259 -0.48 16.27 22.16
C LYS A 259 -0.91 17.72 22.12
N ASP A 260 -0.76 18.40 23.24
CA ASP A 260 -0.87 19.85 23.24
C ASP A 260 0.36 20.47 22.55
N THR A 261 0.16 20.92 21.32
CA THR A 261 1.17 21.66 20.55
C THR A 261 1.10 23.17 20.79
N SER A 262 0.20 23.66 21.63
CA SER A 262 0.01 25.10 21.89
C SER A 262 1.31 25.78 22.35
N GLN A 263 2.09 25.08 23.16
CA GLN A 263 3.40 25.52 23.66
C GLN A 263 4.44 25.82 22.55
N PHE A 264 4.24 25.32 21.33
CA PHE A 264 5.18 25.52 20.22
C PHE A 264 4.80 26.68 19.30
N LYS A 265 3.57 27.22 19.37
CA LYS A 265 3.06 28.21 18.40
C LYS A 265 3.82 29.54 18.37
N ASN A 266 4.41 29.95 19.49
CA ASN A 266 5.03 31.27 19.65
C ASN A 266 6.56 31.23 19.73
N ILE A 267 7.18 30.15 19.26
CA ILE A 267 8.65 30.02 19.21
C ILE A 267 9.17 30.87 18.05
N ASP A 268 10.18 31.70 18.30
CA ASP A 268 10.84 32.49 17.26
C ASP A 268 11.52 31.55 16.24
N LEU A 269 11.30 31.79 14.95
CA LEU A 269 11.81 30.96 13.86
C LEU A 269 13.34 30.83 13.85
N ASN A 270 14.05 31.79 14.44
CA ASN A 270 15.50 31.84 14.54
C ASN A 270 16.03 31.45 15.93
N GLU A 271 15.16 31.10 16.89
CA GLU A 271 15.57 30.65 18.22
C GLU A 271 16.40 29.37 18.14
N SER A 272 17.50 29.30 18.89
CA SER A 272 18.38 28.12 18.91
C SER A 272 17.89 27.09 19.94
N ILE A 273 17.22 26.03 19.46
CA ILE A 273 16.53 25.03 20.28
C ILE A 273 17.42 23.79 20.51
N PRO A 274 17.45 23.20 21.73
CA PRO A 274 18.16 21.96 22.00
C PRO A 274 17.68 20.78 21.16
N PHE A 275 18.62 19.94 20.72
CA PHE A 275 18.36 18.80 19.81
C PHE A 275 17.18 17.91 20.22
N GLU A 276 17.13 17.50 21.48
CA GLU A 276 16.05 16.62 21.98
C GLU A 276 14.68 17.31 21.95
N LYS A 277 14.65 18.63 22.17
CA LYS A 277 13.44 19.45 22.07
C LYS A 277 13.02 19.63 20.60
N CYS A 278 13.96 19.70 19.66
CA CYS A 278 13.67 19.67 18.23
C CYS A 278 12.98 18.37 17.83
N ILE A 279 13.49 17.22 18.29
CA ILE A 279 12.92 15.90 17.99
C ILE A 279 11.50 15.78 18.57
N SER A 280 11.32 16.13 19.85
CA SER A 280 10.02 16.01 20.51
C SER A 280 8.96 16.92 19.86
N MET A 281 9.34 18.15 19.52
CA MET A 281 8.50 19.11 18.82
C MET A 281 8.14 18.63 17.41
N TYR A 282 9.13 18.15 16.64
CA TYR A 282 8.88 17.63 15.30
C TYR A 282 7.92 16.46 15.30
N ARG A 283 8.16 15.46 16.17
CA ARG A 283 7.27 14.32 16.34
C ARG A 283 5.87 14.73 16.84
N ALA A 284 5.76 15.83 17.59
CA ALA A 284 4.49 16.27 18.16
C ALA A 284 3.61 16.91 17.10
N ILE A 285 4.21 17.77 16.29
CA ILE A 285 3.53 18.50 15.21
C ILE A 285 3.20 17.59 14.02
N THR A 286 4.06 16.63 13.71
CA THR A 286 3.95 15.82 12.47
C THR A 286 3.34 14.44 12.66
N GLY A 287 3.36 13.90 13.89
CA GLY A 287 2.98 12.51 14.15
C GLY A 287 4.05 11.48 13.75
N ALA A 288 5.26 11.90 13.37
CA ALA A 288 6.34 11.00 13.00
C ALA A 288 6.72 10.02 14.14
N CYS A 289 6.98 8.76 13.78
CA CYS A 289 7.42 7.72 14.72
C CYS A 289 8.88 7.91 15.15
N ALA A 290 9.23 7.46 16.35
CA ALA A 290 10.59 7.57 16.89
C ALA A 290 11.65 6.97 15.95
N ALA A 291 11.39 5.76 15.46
CA ALA A 291 12.29 5.04 14.57
C ALA A 291 12.49 5.76 13.24
N GLY A 292 11.42 6.30 12.63
CA GLY A 292 11.51 7.06 11.39
C GLY A 292 12.34 8.32 11.53
N VAL A 293 12.16 9.06 12.63
CA VAL A 293 12.97 10.25 12.93
C VAL A 293 14.43 9.89 13.19
N ARG A 294 14.69 8.79 13.91
CA ARG A 294 16.06 8.29 14.16
C ARG A 294 16.77 7.92 12.86
N ASN A 295 16.13 7.12 12.02
CA ASN A 295 16.65 6.71 10.71
C ASN A 295 16.94 7.92 9.81
N PHE A 296 16.07 8.92 9.82
CA PHE A 296 16.29 10.17 9.08
C PHE A 296 17.52 10.93 9.61
N ILE A 297 17.63 11.09 10.93
CA ILE A 297 18.77 11.77 11.56
C ILE A 297 20.09 11.08 11.21
N GLU A 298 20.14 9.76 11.32
CA GLU A 298 21.32 8.96 11.03
C GLU A 298 21.66 8.99 9.52
N GLY A 299 20.67 8.74 8.66
CA GLY A 299 20.85 8.69 7.21
C GLY A 299 21.23 10.04 6.60
N ALA A 300 20.72 11.14 7.14
CA ALA A 300 21.08 12.50 6.71
C ALA A 300 22.33 13.05 7.42
N GLY A 301 22.94 12.31 8.35
CA GLY A 301 24.12 12.73 9.08
C GLY A 301 23.90 13.98 9.95
N ILE A 302 22.69 14.14 10.50
CA ILE A 302 22.31 15.31 11.31
C ILE A 302 23.07 15.27 12.64
N LYS A 303 23.87 16.31 12.90
CA LYS A 303 24.69 16.40 14.10
C LYS A 303 23.85 16.73 15.34
N LYS A 304 24.20 16.15 16.49
CA LYS A 304 23.59 16.47 17.79
C LYS A 304 24.02 17.86 18.28
N LYS A 305 23.42 18.92 17.71
CA LYS A 305 23.61 20.34 18.07
C LYS A 305 22.26 21.05 18.21
N LYS A 306 22.28 22.32 18.58
CA LYS A 306 21.07 23.15 18.57
C LYS A 306 20.68 23.51 17.13
N TYR A 307 19.37 23.65 16.90
CA TYR A 307 18.80 24.04 15.62
C TYR A 307 17.69 25.07 15.79
N SER A 308 17.58 25.97 14.82
CA SER A 308 16.44 26.86 14.65
C SER A 308 15.30 26.21 13.88
N ILE A 309 14.09 26.75 14.00
CA ILE A 309 12.93 26.28 13.24
C ILE A 309 13.19 26.37 11.74
N ASN A 310 13.80 27.47 11.29
CA ASN A 310 14.19 27.66 9.89
C ASN A 310 15.17 26.60 9.39
N GLU A 311 16.13 26.17 10.21
CA GLU A 311 17.02 25.06 9.86
C GLU A 311 16.27 23.72 9.80
N ILE A 312 15.35 23.45 10.73
CA ILE A 312 14.57 22.21 10.75
C ILE A 312 13.65 22.14 9.52
N ILE A 313 12.98 23.24 9.14
CA ILE A 313 12.14 23.31 7.94
C ILE A 313 12.97 22.99 6.69
N LYS A 314 14.20 23.51 6.59
CA LYS A 314 15.10 23.22 5.47
C LYS A 314 15.55 21.76 5.45
N LEU A 315 15.95 21.22 6.60
CA LEU A 315 16.42 19.84 6.73
C LEU A 315 15.32 18.83 6.39
N THR A 316 14.09 19.12 6.79
CA THR A 316 12.94 18.21 6.64
C THR A 316 12.15 18.45 5.36
N LYS A 317 12.63 19.31 4.46
CA LYS A 317 12.02 19.54 3.15
C LYS A 317 11.98 18.23 2.35
N ASN A 318 10.80 17.92 1.80
CA ASN A 318 10.50 16.67 1.09
C ASN A 318 10.63 15.39 1.94
N GLN A 319 10.70 15.51 3.26
CA GLN A 319 10.68 14.38 4.19
C GLN A 319 9.29 14.20 4.79
N TYR A 320 9.03 13.01 5.34
CA TYR A 320 7.76 12.70 6.00
C TYR A 320 7.42 13.74 7.07
N GLY A 321 6.27 14.41 6.95
CA GLY A 321 5.83 15.42 7.92
C GLY A 321 6.46 16.81 7.77
N GLY A 322 7.45 17.00 6.87
CA GLY A 322 8.13 18.28 6.67
C GLY A 322 7.20 19.43 6.29
N ASN A 323 6.24 19.18 5.38
CA ASN A 323 5.23 20.18 5.00
C ASN A 323 4.32 20.56 6.18
N SER A 324 3.88 19.59 6.98
CA SER A 324 3.05 19.83 8.17
C SER A 324 3.81 20.67 9.21
N PHE A 325 5.10 20.37 9.42
CA PHE A 325 5.96 21.13 10.32
C PHE A 325 6.14 22.58 9.84
N SER A 326 6.44 22.79 8.56
CA SER A 326 6.57 24.13 7.99
C SER A 326 5.26 24.93 8.09
N ASN A 327 4.13 24.30 7.80
CA ASN A 327 2.81 24.93 7.86
C ASN A 327 2.38 25.27 9.29
N PHE A 328 2.91 24.60 10.30
CA PHE A 328 2.61 24.91 11.70
C PHE A 328 3.19 26.26 12.13
N PHE A 329 4.38 26.61 11.64
CA PHE A 329 5.12 27.82 12.00
C PHE A 329 4.93 29.01 11.05
N ASN A 330 4.42 28.77 9.84
CA ASN A 330 4.13 29.82 8.85
C ASN A 330 2.66 30.28 8.87
N LYS A 331 1.91 29.94 9.92
CA LYS A 331 0.52 30.32 10.14
C LYS A 331 0.40 31.48 11.11
#